data_AF-A0A0S9CBR3-F1
#
_entry.id   AF-A0A0S9CBR3-F1
#
_cell.length_a   1.000
_cell.length_b   1.000
_cell.length_c   1.000
_cell.angle_alpha   90.00
_cell.angle_beta   90.00
_cell.angle_gamma   90.00
#
_symmetry.space_group_name_H-M   'P 1'
#
loop_
_entity.id
_entity.type
_entity.pdbx_description
1 polymer ?
#
loop_
_entity_poly.entity_id
_entity_poly.type
_entity_poly.pdbx_seq_one_letter_code
_entity_poly.pdbx_strand_id
1 'polypeptide(L)'
;MLSSIVRPLALLGSGALLLCAAPAMAECAHGKVRVDLPKQRLDERVQALARSTGCFMEVDPALLSDGQARRVRGRMTAARALYRSLRGSGLEAAPYKGHWRIDRRQQERFARRVATLRTTTDQQREREAIGRVRANDMRFALRQVERTVPRKVKEQAHLTVMQRVRYDAKLDRVARKIGTPPAPLPVGWVAPVQ
;
A
#
# COMPACT_ATOMS: atom_id res chain seq x y z
N MET A 1 -5.56 81.18 40.69
CA MET A 1 -5.61 80.18 41.78
C MET A 1 -5.78 78.79 41.17
N LEU A 2 -4.74 77.96 41.35
CA LEU A 2 -4.65 76.48 41.43
C LEU A 2 -5.53 75.55 40.56
N SER A 3 -4.81 74.67 39.81
CA SER A 3 -5.00 73.21 39.58
C SER A 3 -6.38 72.66 39.14
N SER A 4 -6.51 71.68 38.24
CA SER A 4 -5.81 70.39 38.21
C SER A 4 -5.87 69.71 36.84
N ILE A 5 -4.76 69.05 36.50
CA ILE A 5 -4.61 68.02 35.46
C ILE A 5 -5.19 66.70 36.01
N VAL A 6 -6.09 66.02 35.28
CA VAL A 6 -6.26 64.56 35.38
C VAL A 6 -6.70 63.99 34.02
N ARG A 7 -5.82 63.19 33.40
CA ARG A 7 -6.15 62.21 32.35
C ARG A 7 -6.60 60.92 33.03
N PRO A 8 -7.55 60.17 32.46
CA PRO A 8 -7.38 58.72 32.48
C PRO A 8 -7.72 58.01 31.16
N LEU A 9 -6.76 57.16 30.77
CA LEU A 9 -6.89 55.82 30.21
C LEU A 9 -7.88 55.59 29.05
N ALA A 10 -7.35 55.63 27.83
CA ALA A 10 -7.86 54.83 26.72
C ALA A 10 -7.54 53.35 26.98
N LEU A 11 -8.57 52.56 27.33
CA LEU A 11 -8.51 51.10 27.36
C LEU A 11 -8.44 50.57 25.92
N LEU A 12 -7.22 50.28 25.47
CA LEU A 12 -6.95 49.48 24.27
C LEU A 12 -7.36 48.02 24.55
N GLY A 13 -8.58 47.68 24.16
CA GLY A 13 -9.04 46.30 24.07
C GLY A 13 -8.24 45.53 23.02
N SER A 14 -7.18 44.85 23.45
CA SER A 14 -6.44 43.91 22.61
C SER A 14 -7.20 42.59 22.55
N GLY A 15 -8.12 42.48 21.60
CA GLY A 15 -8.76 41.22 21.23
C GLY A 15 -7.73 40.31 20.54
N ALA A 16 -7.20 39.33 21.27
CA ALA A 16 -6.39 38.27 20.71
C ALA A 16 -7.28 37.37 19.82
N LEU A 17 -7.28 37.64 18.51
CA LEU A 17 -7.81 36.69 17.53
C LEU A 17 -6.92 35.43 17.52
N LEU A 18 -7.38 34.40 18.22
CA LEU A 18 -6.95 33.02 18.02
C LEU A 18 -7.29 32.60 16.59
N LEU A 19 -6.37 32.82 15.66
CA LEU A 19 -6.38 32.18 14.35
C LEU A 19 -6.14 30.69 14.56
N CYS A 20 -7.23 29.92 14.66
CA CYS A 20 -7.21 28.48 14.45
C CYS A 20 -6.79 28.21 13.00
N ALA A 21 -5.48 28.10 12.76
CA ALA A 21 -4.95 27.48 11.57
C ALA A 21 -5.33 26.00 11.62
N ALA A 22 -6.48 25.64 11.05
CA ALA A 22 -6.83 24.25 10.83
C ALA A 22 -5.68 23.60 10.03
N PRO A 23 -5.18 22.42 10.43
CA PRO A 23 -4.17 21.74 9.64
C PRO A 23 -4.76 21.49 8.27
N ALA A 24 -4.21 22.14 7.25
CA ALA A 24 -4.58 21.88 5.87
C ALA A 24 -4.14 20.45 5.55
N MET A 25 -5.05 19.50 5.73
CA MET A 25 -4.88 18.18 5.15
C MET A 25 -4.89 18.40 3.64
N ALA A 26 -3.71 18.33 3.04
CA ALA A 26 -3.56 18.47 1.60
C ALA A 26 -4.37 17.35 0.93
N GLU A 27 -5.55 17.70 0.45
CA GLU A 27 -6.41 16.80 -0.28
C GLU A 27 -5.83 16.62 -1.68
N CYS A 28 -5.73 15.37 -2.11
CA CYS A 28 -5.21 15.02 -3.43
C CYS A 28 -5.91 15.85 -4.51
N ALA A 29 -5.14 16.44 -5.43
CA ALA A 29 -5.70 17.19 -6.56
C ALA A 29 -6.75 16.35 -7.30
N HIS A 30 -7.99 16.84 -7.33
CA HIS A 30 -9.08 16.18 -8.03
C HIS A 30 -8.87 16.32 -9.55
N GLY A 31 -8.89 15.20 -10.27
CA GLY A 31 -8.79 15.17 -11.74
C GLY A 31 -7.38 14.96 -12.30
N LYS A 32 -7.14 15.44 -13.52
CA LYS A 32 -5.87 15.23 -14.26
C LYS A 32 -4.94 16.43 -14.13
N VAL A 33 -3.77 16.22 -13.54
CA VAL A 33 -2.68 17.21 -13.46
C VAL A 33 -1.66 16.99 -14.57
N ARG A 34 -0.95 18.05 -14.97
CA ARG A 34 0.20 17.95 -15.88
C ARG A 34 1.41 17.48 -15.08
N VAL A 35 1.97 16.34 -15.48
CA VAL A 35 3.16 15.74 -14.86
C VAL A 35 4.29 15.80 -15.89
N ASP A 36 5.47 16.26 -15.46
CA ASP A 36 6.72 16.14 -16.20
C ASP A 36 7.84 15.85 -15.20
N LEU A 37 8.14 14.58 -15.01
CA LEU A 37 9.12 14.09 -14.04
C LEU A 37 10.25 13.37 -14.80
N PRO A 38 11.51 13.85 -14.71
CA PRO A 38 12.64 13.22 -15.38
C PRO A 38 12.99 11.86 -14.75
N LYS A 39 13.92 11.12 -15.36
CA LYS A 39 14.53 9.96 -14.69
C LYS A 39 15.28 10.47 -13.46
N GLN A 40 15.02 9.88 -12.30
CA GLN A 40 15.57 10.33 -11.02
C GLN A 40 15.49 9.24 -9.96
N ARG A 41 16.07 9.47 -8.78
CA ARG A 41 15.98 8.55 -7.63
C ARG A 41 14.52 8.41 -7.17
N LEU A 42 14.18 7.26 -6.59
CA LEU A 42 12.79 6.93 -6.28
C LEU A 42 12.22 7.76 -5.12
N ASP A 43 13.05 8.12 -4.15
CA ASP A 43 12.73 9.05 -3.06
C ASP A 43 12.39 10.46 -3.59
N GLU A 44 13.26 11.01 -4.44
CA GLU A 44 13.02 12.29 -5.14
C GLU A 44 11.74 12.22 -5.97
N ARG A 45 11.46 11.06 -6.58
CA ARG A 45 10.22 10.84 -7.33
C ARG A 45 8.98 10.88 -6.45
N VAL A 46 8.96 10.20 -5.32
CA VAL A 46 7.81 10.22 -4.41
C VAL A 46 7.57 11.64 -3.90
N GLN A 47 8.64 12.36 -3.51
CA GLN A 47 8.53 13.74 -3.06
C GLN A 47 8.02 14.69 -4.17
N ALA A 48 8.56 14.57 -5.39
CA ALA A 48 8.13 15.38 -6.52
C ALA A 48 6.66 15.12 -6.89
N LEU A 49 6.22 13.86 -6.82
CA LEU A 49 4.82 13.51 -7.01
C LEU A 49 3.94 14.16 -5.94
N ALA A 50 4.27 14.00 -4.66
CA ALA A 50 3.49 14.57 -3.56
C ALA A 50 3.27 16.08 -3.74
N ARG A 51 4.34 16.81 -4.11
CA ARG A 51 4.24 18.25 -4.45
C ARG A 51 3.35 18.50 -5.67
N SER A 52 3.57 17.78 -6.77
CA SER A 52 2.85 18.04 -8.04
C SER A 52 1.37 17.64 -8.01
N THR A 53 0.99 16.70 -7.16
CA THR A 53 -0.38 16.20 -7.07
C THR A 53 -1.11 16.66 -5.80
N GLY A 54 -0.42 17.32 -4.87
CA GLY A 54 -0.96 17.67 -3.55
C GLY A 54 -1.30 16.46 -2.67
N CYS A 55 -0.83 15.26 -3.02
CA CYS A 55 -1.19 14.04 -2.30
C CYS A 55 -0.13 13.72 -1.24
N PHE A 56 -0.57 13.43 -0.02
CA PHE A 56 0.28 12.76 0.96
C PHE A 56 0.59 11.31 0.51
N MET A 57 1.87 10.94 0.62
CA MET A 57 2.39 9.62 0.24
C MET A 57 3.16 9.04 1.43
N GLU A 58 2.51 8.15 2.19
CA GLU A 58 3.08 7.41 3.29
C GLU A 58 3.99 6.29 2.76
N VAL A 59 5.26 6.29 3.16
CA VAL A 59 6.26 5.31 2.73
C VAL A 59 7.40 5.26 3.74
N ASP A 60 7.92 4.06 3.99
CA ASP A 60 9.20 3.89 4.69
C ASP A 60 10.34 4.30 3.75
N PRO A 61 11.16 5.32 4.09
CA PRO A 61 12.28 5.77 3.25
C PRO A 61 13.26 4.66 2.87
N ALA A 62 13.45 3.64 3.72
CA ALA A 62 14.35 2.53 3.44
C ALA A 62 13.88 1.68 2.23
N LEU A 63 12.59 1.72 1.88
CA LEU A 63 12.08 1.04 0.69
C LEU A 63 12.45 1.76 -0.62
N LEU A 64 12.94 3.00 -0.55
CA LEU A 64 13.21 3.86 -1.70
C LEU A 64 14.70 4.06 -1.99
N SER A 65 15.58 3.73 -1.05
CA SER A 65 17.02 4.09 -1.03
C SER A 65 17.76 3.80 -2.33
N ASP A 66 17.50 2.64 -2.93
CA ASP A 66 18.21 2.14 -4.11
C ASP A 66 17.37 2.17 -5.40
N GLY A 67 16.19 2.79 -5.33
CA GLY A 67 15.23 2.82 -6.42
C GLY A 67 15.57 3.88 -7.47
N GLN A 68 15.33 3.54 -8.74
CA GLN A 68 15.35 4.49 -9.86
C GLN A 68 13.98 4.55 -10.53
N ALA A 69 13.45 5.76 -10.69
CA ALA A 69 12.20 6.01 -11.40
C ALA A 69 12.47 6.40 -12.86
N ARG A 70 11.72 5.79 -13.79
CA ARG A 70 11.76 6.17 -15.21
C ARG A 70 11.04 7.50 -15.43
N ARG A 71 11.38 8.21 -16.52
CA ARG A 71 10.69 9.44 -16.95
C ARG A 71 9.18 9.23 -17.06
N VAL A 72 8.39 10.16 -16.50
CA VAL A 72 6.92 10.16 -16.60
C VAL A 72 6.47 11.55 -17.03
N ARG A 73 5.75 11.62 -18.15
CA ARG A 73 5.21 12.87 -18.69
C ARG A 73 3.77 12.69 -19.18
N GLY A 74 2.98 13.76 -19.11
CA GLY A 74 1.62 13.87 -19.68
C GLY A 74 0.58 14.40 -18.69
N ARG A 75 -0.67 14.56 -19.14
CA ARG A 75 -1.81 14.86 -18.25
C ARG A 75 -2.40 13.55 -17.70
N MET A 76 -2.39 13.36 -16.39
CA MET A 76 -2.89 12.14 -15.75
C MET A 76 -3.35 12.38 -14.31
N THR A 77 -4.12 11.45 -13.76
CA THR A 77 -4.52 11.48 -12.35
C THR A 77 -3.33 11.16 -11.44
N ALA A 78 -3.40 11.55 -10.17
CA ALA A 78 -2.39 11.24 -9.17
C ALA A 78 -2.09 9.73 -9.09
N ALA A 79 -3.14 8.90 -9.05
CA ALA A 79 -3.00 7.44 -9.06
C ALA A 79 -2.19 6.93 -10.27
N ARG A 80 -2.50 7.43 -11.47
CA ARG A 80 -1.79 7.02 -12.69
C ARG A 80 -0.35 7.51 -12.71
N ALA A 81 -0.08 8.71 -12.20
CA ALA A 81 1.27 9.25 -12.08
C ALA A 81 2.11 8.41 -11.09
N LEU A 82 1.52 8.06 -9.94
CA LEU A 82 2.14 7.24 -8.91
C LEU A 82 2.44 5.83 -9.43
N TYR A 83 1.45 5.14 -9.99
CA TYR A 83 1.66 3.80 -10.54
C TYR A 83 2.73 3.78 -11.62
N ARG A 84 2.73 4.73 -12.56
CA ARG A 84 3.78 4.80 -13.60
C ARG A 84 5.17 5.06 -13.02
N SER A 85 5.25 5.78 -11.91
CA SER A 85 6.52 6.12 -11.26
C SER A 85 7.12 4.96 -10.48
N LEU A 86 6.27 4.10 -9.92
CA LEU A 86 6.67 2.92 -9.14
C LEU A 86 6.87 1.66 -10.01
N ARG A 87 6.47 1.67 -11.29
CA ARG A 87 6.68 0.50 -12.17
C ARG A 87 8.15 0.10 -12.22
N GLY A 88 8.40 -1.19 -12.00
CA GLY A 88 9.73 -1.78 -11.96
C GLY A 88 10.38 -1.83 -10.58
N SER A 89 9.93 -1.03 -9.60
CA SER A 89 10.52 -1.02 -8.25
C SER A 89 10.12 -2.23 -7.39
N GLY A 90 9.02 -2.89 -7.75
CA GLY A 90 8.43 -3.95 -6.93
C GLY A 90 7.68 -3.43 -5.69
N LEU A 91 7.52 -2.11 -5.56
CA LEU A 91 6.62 -1.50 -4.59
C LEU A 91 5.21 -1.40 -5.16
N GLU A 92 4.23 -1.38 -4.26
CA GLU A 92 2.83 -1.18 -4.59
C GLU A 92 2.28 0.07 -3.90
N ALA A 93 1.33 0.72 -4.55
CA ALA A 93 0.59 1.83 -3.99
C ALA A 93 -0.90 1.52 -3.85
N ALA A 94 -1.49 1.91 -2.72
CA ALA A 94 -2.91 1.80 -2.47
C ALA A 94 -3.44 3.01 -1.69
N PRO A 95 -4.70 3.42 -1.90
CA PRO A 95 -5.33 4.41 -1.04
C PRO A 95 -5.49 3.84 0.37
N TYR A 96 -5.16 4.64 1.37
CA TYR A 96 -5.28 4.31 2.78
C TYR A 96 -5.65 5.57 3.55
N LYS A 97 -6.80 5.56 4.26
CA LYS A 97 -7.25 6.68 5.13
C LYS A 97 -6.99 8.08 4.55
N GLY A 98 -7.47 8.33 3.33
CA GLY A 98 -7.37 9.64 2.67
C GLY A 98 -6.03 9.97 2.01
N HIS A 99 -5.04 9.09 2.05
CA HIS A 99 -3.73 9.30 1.41
C HIS A 99 -3.26 8.05 0.65
N TRP A 100 -2.08 8.13 0.03
CA TRP A 100 -1.45 6.97 -0.62
C TRP A 100 -0.47 6.31 0.31
N ARG A 101 -0.58 4.98 0.48
CA ARG A 101 0.47 4.18 1.10
C ARG A 101 1.27 3.47 0.02
N ILE A 102 2.60 3.50 0.14
CA ILE A 102 3.55 2.80 -0.72
C ILE A 102 4.31 1.79 0.14
N ASP A 103 4.10 0.51 -0.13
CA ASP A 103 4.69 -0.58 0.66
C ASP A 103 4.78 -1.89 -0.15
N ARG A 104 4.84 -3.04 0.54
CA ARG A 104 4.75 -4.40 -0.01
C ARG A 104 3.68 -5.26 0.69
N ARG A 105 2.73 -4.65 1.40
CA ARG A 105 1.86 -5.35 2.36
C ARG A 105 0.97 -6.42 1.72
N GLN A 106 0.42 -6.16 0.52
CA GLN A 106 -0.39 -7.15 -0.21
C GLN A 106 0.48 -8.31 -0.70
N GLN A 107 1.68 -8.03 -1.22
CA GLN A 107 2.62 -9.09 -1.61
C GLN A 107 2.95 -9.99 -0.42
N GLU A 108 3.29 -9.40 0.72
CA GLU A 108 3.58 -10.11 1.95
C GLU A 108 2.38 -10.91 2.48
N ARG A 109 1.16 -10.36 2.37
CA ARG A 109 -0.07 -11.08 2.72
C ARG A 109 -0.22 -12.36 1.91
N PHE A 110 -0.04 -12.27 0.58
CA PHE A 110 -0.11 -13.43 -0.29
C PHE A 110 1.03 -14.43 -0.02
N ALA A 111 2.26 -13.94 0.18
CA ALA A 111 3.41 -14.78 0.50
C ALA A 111 3.20 -15.56 1.81
N ARG A 112 2.73 -14.89 2.88
CA ARG A 112 2.39 -15.55 4.15
C ARG A 112 1.34 -16.64 3.95
N ARG A 113 0.24 -16.33 3.25
CA ARG A 113 -0.81 -17.33 3.00
C ARG A 113 -0.31 -18.50 2.16
N VAL A 114 0.54 -18.25 1.16
CA VAL A 114 1.20 -19.30 0.37
C VAL A 114 2.08 -20.20 1.25
N ALA A 115 2.89 -19.60 2.13
CA ALA A 115 3.77 -20.34 3.04
C ALA A 115 2.97 -21.23 3.99
N THR A 116 1.93 -20.69 4.63
CA THR A 116 1.05 -21.46 5.50
C THR A 116 0.43 -22.66 4.77
N LEU A 117 -0.14 -22.46 3.57
CA LEU A 117 -0.74 -23.56 2.79
C LEU A 117 0.28 -24.59 2.31
N ARG A 118 1.53 -24.17 2.04
CA ARG A 118 2.63 -25.07 1.68
C ARG A 118 2.97 -25.97 2.87
N THR A 119 3.20 -25.38 4.05
CA THR A 119 3.45 -26.14 5.29
C THR A 119 2.32 -27.10 5.60
N THR A 120 1.05 -26.68 5.49
CA THR A 120 -0.08 -27.59 5.72
C THR A 120 -0.14 -28.71 4.68
N THR A 121 0.17 -28.42 3.41
CA THR A 121 0.26 -29.47 2.37
C THR A 121 1.31 -30.51 2.74
N ASP A 122 2.48 -30.07 3.20
CA ASP A 122 3.59 -30.96 3.54
C ASP A 122 3.24 -31.82 4.77
N GLN A 123 2.68 -31.21 5.82
CA GLN A 123 2.19 -31.92 7.01
C GLN A 123 1.09 -32.95 6.70
N GLN A 124 0.12 -32.59 5.86
CA GLN A 124 -0.94 -33.53 5.47
C GLN A 124 -0.39 -34.67 4.62
N ARG A 125 0.65 -34.41 3.82
CA ARG A 125 1.32 -35.48 3.07
C ARG A 125 2.10 -36.40 4.01
N GLU A 126 2.85 -35.88 4.97
CA GLU A 126 3.60 -36.69 5.96
C GLU A 126 2.69 -37.63 6.74
N ARG A 127 1.48 -37.18 7.06
CA ARG A 127 0.43 -37.97 7.72
C ARG A 127 -0.35 -38.89 6.80
N GLU A 128 0.01 -38.93 5.52
CA GLU A 128 -0.67 -39.72 4.48
C GLU A 128 -2.16 -39.37 4.26
N ALA A 129 -2.64 -38.25 4.82
CA ALA A 129 -4.00 -37.77 4.65
C ALA A 129 -4.29 -37.29 3.21
N ILE A 130 -3.22 -36.95 2.46
CA ILE A 130 -3.29 -36.66 1.02
C ILE A 130 -2.21 -37.43 0.26
N GLY A 131 -2.56 -37.92 -0.93
CA GLY A 131 -1.62 -38.59 -1.83
C GLY A 131 -0.60 -37.64 -2.48
N ARG A 132 0.51 -38.21 -2.97
CA ARG A 132 1.63 -37.48 -3.61
C ARG A 132 1.20 -36.59 -4.78
N VAL A 133 0.36 -37.10 -5.67
CA VAL A 133 -0.10 -36.37 -6.87
C VAL A 133 -0.87 -35.12 -6.44
N ARG A 134 -1.85 -35.28 -5.54
CA ARG A 134 -2.63 -34.16 -5.00
C ARG A 134 -1.75 -33.12 -4.32
N ALA A 135 -0.78 -33.54 -3.51
CA ALA A 135 0.17 -32.63 -2.88
C ALA A 135 1.00 -31.82 -3.91
N ASN A 136 1.46 -32.48 -4.98
CA ASN A 136 2.23 -31.82 -6.04
C ASN A 136 1.40 -30.78 -6.82
N ASP A 137 0.13 -31.09 -7.11
CA ASP A 137 -0.78 -30.14 -7.76
C ASP A 137 -0.98 -28.86 -6.92
N MET A 138 -1.13 -29.03 -5.60
CA MET A 138 -1.30 -27.92 -4.67
C MET A 138 -0.01 -27.09 -4.59
N ARG A 139 1.16 -27.74 -4.45
CA ARG A 139 2.46 -27.04 -4.48
C ARG A 139 2.66 -26.27 -5.79
N PHE A 140 2.25 -26.83 -6.93
CA PHE A 140 2.28 -26.13 -8.20
C PHE A 140 1.38 -24.90 -8.21
N ALA A 141 0.12 -25.03 -7.76
CA ALA A 141 -0.81 -23.91 -7.68
C ALA A 141 -0.29 -22.78 -6.77
N LEU A 142 0.31 -23.13 -5.63
CA LEU A 142 0.93 -22.19 -4.69
C LEU A 142 2.13 -21.46 -5.32
N ARG A 143 3.06 -22.18 -5.97
CA ARG A 143 4.21 -21.58 -6.69
C ARG A 143 3.76 -20.60 -7.77
N GLN A 144 2.65 -20.88 -8.44
CA GLN A 144 2.11 -19.96 -9.46
C GLN A 144 1.67 -18.61 -8.86
N VAL A 145 1.04 -18.62 -7.67
CA VAL A 145 0.66 -17.36 -6.98
C VAL A 145 1.91 -16.62 -6.51
N GLU A 146 2.82 -17.34 -5.85
CA GLU A 146 4.11 -16.82 -5.35
C GLU A 146 4.92 -16.11 -6.44
N ARG A 147 4.96 -16.65 -7.66
CA ARG A 147 5.67 -16.04 -8.79
C ARG A 147 4.88 -14.91 -9.45
N THR A 148 3.56 -15.03 -9.52
CA THR A 148 2.74 -14.10 -10.30
C THR A 148 2.47 -12.80 -9.55
N VAL A 149 2.26 -12.84 -8.24
CA VAL A 149 1.94 -11.66 -7.43
C VAL A 149 3.05 -10.60 -7.50
N PRO A 150 4.33 -10.91 -7.17
CA PRO A 150 5.40 -9.91 -7.23
C PRO A 150 5.65 -9.42 -8.66
N ARG A 151 5.52 -10.31 -9.65
CA ARG A 151 5.63 -9.92 -11.07
C ARG A 151 4.56 -8.89 -11.45
N LYS A 152 3.30 -9.11 -11.05
CA LYS A 152 2.22 -8.16 -11.35
C LYS A 152 2.38 -6.84 -10.63
N VAL A 153 2.84 -6.85 -9.38
CA VAL A 153 3.20 -5.61 -8.69
C VAL A 153 4.35 -4.90 -9.40
N LYS A 154 5.40 -5.61 -9.81
CA LYS A 154 6.50 -4.99 -10.57
C LYS A 154 6.04 -4.37 -11.89
N GLU A 155 5.11 -5.02 -12.60
CA GLU A 155 4.53 -4.53 -13.87
C GLU A 155 3.58 -3.34 -13.70
N GLN A 156 2.81 -3.29 -12.60
CA GLN A 156 1.63 -2.44 -12.47
C GLN A 156 1.71 -1.43 -11.31
N ALA A 157 2.65 -1.63 -10.39
CA ALA A 157 2.79 -0.94 -9.11
C ALA A 157 1.55 -1.01 -8.19
N HIS A 158 0.68 -1.99 -8.43
CA HIS A 158 -0.45 -2.34 -7.59
C HIS A 158 -0.99 -3.70 -8.04
N LEU A 159 -1.83 -4.30 -7.20
CA LEU A 159 -2.76 -5.34 -7.63
C LEU A 159 -4.16 -4.74 -7.79
N THR A 160 -4.81 -5.03 -8.91
CA THR A 160 -6.21 -4.63 -9.09
C THR A 160 -7.12 -5.42 -8.14
N VAL A 161 -8.31 -4.88 -7.86
CA VAL A 161 -9.34 -5.58 -7.07
C VAL A 161 -9.56 -7.00 -7.62
N MET A 162 -9.75 -7.13 -8.93
CA MET A 162 -10.00 -8.41 -9.59
C MET A 162 -8.83 -9.38 -9.49
N GLN A 163 -7.59 -8.90 -9.57
CA GLN A 163 -6.42 -9.76 -9.38
C GLN A 163 -6.36 -10.31 -7.95
N ARG A 164 -6.61 -9.46 -6.95
CA ARG A 164 -6.62 -9.87 -5.54
C ARG A 164 -7.67 -10.96 -5.30
N VAL A 165 -8.90 -10.72 -5.72
CA VAL A 165 -10.01 -11.69 -5.63
C VAL A 165 -9.64 -13.01 -6.32
N ARG A 166 -9.06 -12.95 -7.53
CA ARG A 166 -8.64 -14.16 -8.27
C ARG A 166 -7.57 -14.95 -7.52
N TYR A 167 -6.57 -14.29 -6.92
CA TYR A 167 -5.51 -14.98 -6.18
C TYR A 167 -6.04 -15.55 -4.87
N ASP A 168 -6.86 -14.80 -4.13
CA ASP A 168 -7.51 -15.28 -2.91
C ASP A 168 -8.36 -16.53 -3.22
N ALA A 169 -9.22 -16.48 -4.25
CA ALA A 169 -10.02 -17.64 -4.67
C ALA A 169 -9.17 -18.86 -5.09
N LYS A 170 -7.97 -18.63 -5.67
CA LYS A 170 -7.04 -19.71 -5.99
C LYS A 170 -6.45 -20.34 -4.73
N LEU A 171 -6.08 -19.54 -3.74
CA LEU A 171 -5.56 -20.02 -2.46
C LEU A 171 -6.65 -20.73 -1.63
N ASP A 172 -7.89 -20.23 -1.65
CA ASP A 172 -9.01 -20.89 -0.98
C ASP A 172 -9.35 -22.24 -1.61
N ARG A 173 -9.23 -22.36 -2.94
CA ARG A 173 -9.37 -23.65 -3.64
C ARG A 173 -8.28 -24.65 -3.22
N VAL A 174 -7.05 -24.16 -2.98
CA VAL A 174 -5.98 -25.01 -2.43
C VAL A 174 -6.33 -25.41 -1.00
N ALA A 175 -6.71 -24.47 -0.14
CA ALA A 175 -7.08 -24.75 1.25
C ALA A 175 -8.20 -25.81 1.35
N ARG A 176 -9.26 -25.71 0.53
CA ARG A 176 -10.32 -26.73 0.47
C ARG A 176 -9.83 -28.11 0.06
N LYS A 177 -8.85 -28.19 -0.85
CA LYS A 177 -8.27 -29.47 -1.32
C LYS A 177 -7.31 -30.09 -0.30
N ILE A 178 -6.64 -29.27 0.52
CA ILE A 178 -5.79 -29.73 1.62
C ILE A 178 -6.65 -30.31 2.75
N GLY A 179 -7.80 -29.68 3.04
CA GLY A 179 -8.63 -29.98 4.19
C GLY A 179 -8.19 -29.22 5.45
N THR A 180 -8.84 -29.50 6.58
CA THR A 180 -8.54 -28.83 7.86
C THR A 180 -7.13 -29.21 8.34
N PRO A 181 -6.26 -28.24 8.69
CA PRO A 181 -4.95 -28.52 9.26
C PRO A 181 -5.05 -29.33 10.56
N PRO A 182 -4.02 -30.12 10.92
CA PRO A 182 -3.94 -30.69 12.26
C PRO A 182 -3.88 -29.58 13.32
N ALA A 183 -4.41 -29.85 14.51
CA ALA A 183 -4.27 -28.95 15.65
C ALA A 183 -2.84 -29.00 16.23
N PRO A 184 -2.32 -27.88 16.77
CA PRO A 184 -2.91 -26.53 16.73
C PRO A 184 -2.86 -25.93 15.32
N LEU A 185 -3.82 -25.07 14.98
CA LEU A 185 -3.89 -24.44 13.67
C LEU A 185 -2.59 -23.65 13.38
N PRO A 186 -2.01 -23.78 12.17
CA PRO A 186 -0.81 -23.03 11.80
C PRO A 186 -1.03 -21.53 11.94
N VAL A 187 -0.01 -20.80 12.40
CA VAL A 187 -0.03 -19.34 12.44
C VAL A 187 -0.30 -18.80 11.03
N GLY A 188 -1.29 -17.91 10.92
CA GLY A 188 -1.72 -17.35 9.63
C GLY A 188 -2.64 -18.26 8.82
N TRP A 189 -3.11 -19.40 9.37
CA TRP A 189 -4.19 -20.16 8.76
C TRP A 189 -5.46 -19.30 8.72
N VAL A 190 -6.10 -19.31 7.56
CA VAL A 190 -7.40 -18.67 7.36
C VAL A 190 -8.26 -19.69 6.65
N ALA A 191 -9.44 -19.96 7.22
CA ALA A 191 -10.41 -20.87 6.63
C ALA A 191 -10.79 -20.37 5.22
N PRO A 192 -10.96 -21.27 4.25
CA PRO A 192 -11.44 -20.87 2.93
C PRO A 192 -12.85 -20.28 3.06
N VAL A 193 -13.12 -19.21 2.30
CA VAL A 193 -14.48 -18.66 2.19
C VAL A 193 -15.40 -19.70 1.54
N GLN A 194 -16.61 -19.82 2.07
CA GLN A 194 -17.68 -20.71 1.55
C GLN A 194 -18.14 -20.27 0.17
#